data_AF-A0A1H8RD16-F1
#
_entry.id   AF-A0A1H8RD16-F1
#
_cell.length_a   1.000
_cell.length_b   1.000
_cell.length_c   1.000
_cell.angle_alpha   90.00
_cell.angle_beta   90.00
_cell.angle_gamma   90.00
#
_symmetry.space_group_name_H-M   'P 1'
#
loop_
_entity.id
_entity.type
_entity.pdbx_description
1 polymer ?
#
loop_
_entity_poly.entity_id
_entity_poly.type
_entity_poly.pdbx_seq_one_letter_code
_entity_poly.pdbx_strand_id
1 'polypeptide(L)'
;MKTNQLAALCLCTAAITAAAYTHDANAANAAAISVRDDDGNVITLQKPAQRIIAMAPHVTELLYAAGGGDRIVGAVTYSDFPEAAKKIPRIGTNRQIDMERVIALKPDLIVAWMHGSSERQIETLRQLGIPIFHSEPLKLDGIPDNLLRLGQLMGTDSVAQPAAADIRKQFAALAKQYSSRPAVRMFYQVWDKPLYTLNGASIVSDAMRLCGGVNIFADLKTTAPVVSVEAVLQADPEAIFGTAEKDYGGVALWKPYTTMKAVRNDNLFTLDGELLNRAGPRMVAGTTILCEKLELARQHRKN
;
A
#
# COMPACT_ATOMS: atom_id res chain seq x y z
N MET A 1 11.79 -83.23 -67.22
CA MET A 1 13.07 -82.64 -66.79
C MET A 1 12.96 -82.31 -65.30
N LYS A 2 13.80 -83.01 -64.53
CA LYS A 2 14.13 -82.94 -63.10
C LYS A 2 13.51 -81.81 -62.26
N THR A 3 12.72 -82.20 -61.26
CA THR A 3 12.53 -81.47 -59.99
C THR A 3 13.53 -82.05 -58.98
N ASN A 4 14.33 -81.19 -58.34
CA ASN A 4 15.33 -81.57 -57.36
C ASN A 4 15.19 -80.66 -56.13
N GLN A 5 15.30 -81.29 -54.95
CA GLN A 5 15.70 -80.77 -53.63
C GLN A 5 14.71 -79.85 -52.88
N LEU A 6 14.16 -80.23 -51.71
CA LEU A 6 14.71 -80.55 -50.36
C LEU A 6 15.17 -79.34 -49.53
N ALA A 7 14.88 -79.48 -48.22
CA ALA A 7 15.32 -78.74 -47.04
C ALA A 7 14.42 -77.54 -46.63
N ALA A 8 13.73 -77.49 -45.48
CA ALA A 8 14.00 -77.83 -44.06
C ALA A 8 14.31 -76.60 -43.20
N LEU A 9 13.55 -76.49 -42.09
CA LEU A 9 13.81 -75.80 -40.82
C LEU A 9 14.07 -74.27 -40.81
N CYS A 10 13.29 -73.53 -40.02
CA CYS A 10 13.69 -73.15 -38.64
C CYS A 10 12.61 -72.29 -37.97
N LEU A 11 12.19 -72.69 -36.76
CA LEU A 11 11.44 -71.86 -35.82
C LEU A 11 12.41 -70.90 -35.11
N CYS A 12 12.10 -69.60 -35.11
CA CYS A 12 12.65 -68.65 -34.14
C CYS A 12 11.50 -67.91 -33.46
N THR A 13 11.33 -68.20 -32.18
CA THR A 13 10.44 -67.54 -31.21
C THR A 13 10.85 -66.08 -31.02
N ALA A 14 9.96 -65.14 -31.31
CA ALA A 14 10.13 -63.73 -30.99
C ALA A 14 9.82 -63.48 -29.51
N ALA A 15 10.82 -63.02 -28.76
CA ALA A 15 10.65 -62.51 -27.40
C ALA A 15 9.94 -61.14 -27.46
N ILE A 16 8.77 -61.03 -26.83
CA ILE A 16 8.06 -59.77 -26.66
C ILE A 16 8.64 -59.09 -25.41
N THR A 17 9.44 -58.06 -25.61
CA THR A 17 9.86 -57.13 -24.54
C THR A 17 8.73 -56.13 -24.29
N ALA A 18 8.11 -56.20 -23.11
CA ALA A 18 7.18 -55.19 -22.63
C ALA A 18 7.98 -53.94 -22.20
N ALA A 19 7.94 -52.88 -23.00
CA ALA A 19 8.42 -51.56 -22.59
C ALA A 19 7.36 -50.92 -21.68
N ALA A 20 7.64 -50.86 -20.38
CA ALA A 20 6.87 -50.08 -19.43
C ALA A 20 7.12 -48.58 -19.68
N TYR A 21 6.10 -47.88 -20.20
CA TYR A 21 6.06 -46.43 -20.18
C TYR A 21 5.74 -45.98 -18.76
N THR A 22 6.77 -45.66 -17.96
CA THR A 22 6.59 -44.85 -16.75
C THR A 22 6.31 -43.42 -17.19
N HIS A 23 5.05 -43.01 -17.13
CA HIS A 23 4.70 -41.59 -17.10
C HIS A 23 5.19 -41.03 -15.76
N ASP A 24 6.31 -40.32 -15.78
CA ASP A 24 6.74 -39.48 -14.67
C ASP A 24 5.74 -38.32 -14.50
N ALA A 25 4.73 -38.55 -13.67
CA ALA A 25 3.87 -37.51 -13.12
C ALA A 25 4.62 -36.77 -12.02
N ASN A 26 5.67 -36.02 -12.38
CA ASN A 26 6.33 -35.10 -11.47
C ASN A 26 5.79 -33.68 -11.73
N ALA A 27 4.52 -33.48 -11.40
CA ALA A 27 4.00 -32.15 -11.17
C ALA A 27 4.67 -31.62 -9.90
N ALA A 28 5.75 -30.85 -10.08
CA ALA A 28 6.41 -30.16 -8.99
C ALA A 28 5.36 -29.33 -8.24
N ASN A 29 5.02 -29.77 -7.02
CA ASN A 29 4.27 -28.95 -6.07
C ASN A 29 5.10 -27.71 -5.80
N ALA A 30 4.78 -26.59 -6.44
CA ALA A 30 5.30 -25.30 -6.05
C ALA A 30 5.00 -25.12 -4.56
N ALA A 31 6.02 -24.84 -3.76
CA ALA A 31 5.84 -24.63 -2.33
C ALA A 31 4.81 -23.51 -2.09
N ALA A 32 3.90 -23.71 -1.13
CA ALA A 32 2.91 -22.70 -0.80
C ALA A 32 3.59 -21.38 -0.41
N ILE A 33 3.11 -20.28 -0.97
CA ILE A 33 3.61 -18.93 -0.70
C ILE A 33 2.97 -18.46 0.60
N SER A 34 3.76 -18.10 1.60
CA SER A 34 3.24 -17.60 2.88
C SER A 34 3.93 -16.31 3.29
N VAL A 35 3.14 -15.29 3.62
CA VAL A 35 3.62 -14.00 4.13
C VAL A 35 2.84 -13.61 5.39
N ARG A 36 3.36 -12.67 6.17
CA ARG A 36 2.61 -12.03 7.24
C ARG A 36 2.08 -10.67 6.78
N ASP A 37 0.82 -10.40 7.04
CA ASP A 37 0.21 -9.08 6.81
C ASP A 37 0.57 -8.10 7.95
N ASP A 38 0.05 -6.87 7.90
CA ASP A 38 0.40 -5.84 8.90
C ASP A 38 -0.24 -6.06 10.28
N ASP A 39 -1.25 -6.94 10.37
CA ASP A 39 -1.80 -7.44 11.65
C ASP A 39 -1.02 -8.65 12.18
N GLY A 40 -0.07 -9.17 11.41
CA GLY A 40 0.74 -10.34 11.74
C GLY A 40 0.09 -11.69 11.38
N ASN A 41 -1.07 -11.67 10.71
CA ASN A 41 -1.74 -12.87 10.23
C ASN A 41 -0.94 -13.52 9.11
N VAL A 42 -0.87 -14.85 9.11
CA VAL A 42 -0.22 -15.60 8.03
C VAL A 42 -1.19 -15.80 6.89
N ILE A 43 -0.83 -15.30 5.71
CA ILE A 43 -1.60 -15.45 4.48
C ILE A 43 -0.87 -16.45 3.60
N THR A 44 -1.54 -17.56 3.27
CA THR A 44 -0.96 -18.64 2.47
C THR A 44 -1.71 -18.80 1.15
N LEU A 45 -0.98 -18.79 0.04
CA LEU A 45 -1.48 -19.08 -1.30
C LEU A 45 -0.81 -20.33 -1.85
N GLN A 46 -1.60 -21.20 -2.49
CA GLN A 46 -1.07 -22.40 -3.16
C GLN A 46 -0.36 -22.08 -4.48
N LYS A 47 -0.66 -20.91 -5.06
CA LYS A 47 -0.07 -20.40 -6.30
C LYS A 47 -0.04 -18.87 -6.27
N PRO A 48 0.81 -18.22 -7.07
CA PRO A 48 0.81 -16.76 -7.17
C PRO A 48 -0.56 -16.20 -7.55
N ALA A 49 -1.02 -15.18 -6.83
CA ALA A 49 -2.33 -14.53 -7.06
C ALA A 49 -2.44 -13.95 -8.48
N GLN A 50 -3.57 -14.19 -9.15
CA GLN A 50 -3.85 -13.75 -10.52
C GLN A 50 -5.10 -12.87 -10.63
N ARG A 51 -5.95 -12.83 -9.62
CA ARG A 51 -7.23 -12.11 -9.62
C ARG A 51 -7.41 -11.39 -8.30
N ILE A 52 -6.96 -10.14 -8.27
CA ILE A 52 -6.79 -9.38 -7.04
C ILE A 52 -7.86 -8.30 -6.93
N ILE A 53 -8.44 -8.17 -5.74
CA ILE A 53 -9.28 -7.03 -5.38
C ILE A 53 -8.48 -6.06 -4.52
N ALA A 54 -8.46 -4.78 -4.91
CA ALA A 54 -7.82 -3.70 -4.20
C ALA A 54 -8.85 -2.85 -3.43
N MET A 55 -8.90 -2.95 -2.10
CA MET A 55 -9.94 -2.28 -1.31
C MET A 55 -9.55 -0.89 -0.79
N ALA A 56 -8.44 -0.32 -1.25
CA ALA A 56 -8.03 1.05 -0.96
C ALA A 56 -7.21 1.67 -2.11
N PRO A 57 -7.15 3.01 -2.20
CA PRO A 57 -6.28 3.71 -3.15
C PRO A 57 -4.80 3.32 -3.00
N HIS A 58 -4.23 3.38 -1.80
CA HIS A 58 -2.80 3.04 -1.59
C HIS A 58 -2.50 1.58 -1.94
N VAL A 59 -3.42 0.67 -1.65
CA VAL A 59 -3.31 -0.75 -2.04
C VAL A 59 -3.19 -0.90 -3.55
N THR A 60 -3.95 -0.11 -4.31
CA THR A 60 -3.86 -0.15 -5.78
C THR A 60 -2.48 0.29 -6.24
N GLU A 61 -1.95 1.37 -5.67
CA GLU A 61 -0.60 1.87 -6.00
C GLU A 61 0.49 0.85 -5.64
N LEU A 62 0.38 0.19 -4.47
CA LEU A 62 1.29 -0.87 -4.05
C LEU A 62 1.24 -2.08 -4.99
N LEU A 63 0.06 -2.53 -5.39
CA LEU A 63 -0.10 -3.65 -6.32
C LEU A 63 0.52 -3.35 -7.69
N TYR A 64 0.33 -2.15 -8.22
CA TYR A 64 0.99 -1.73 -9.46
C TYR A 64 2.52 -1.69 -9.31
N ALA A 65 3.03 -1.07 -8.25
CA ALA A 65 4.46 -0.97 -8.01
C ALA A 65 5.12 -2.34 -7.73
N ALA A 66 4.37 -3.31 -7.22
CA ALA A 66 4.83 -4.67 -7.01
C ALA A 66 4.76 -5.52 -8.29
N GLY A 67 4.33 -4.97 -9.43
CA GLY A 67 4.22 -5.69 -10.71
C GLY A 67 2.92 -6.46 -10.91
N GLY A 68 1.90 -6.21 -10.08
CA GLY A 68 0.61 -6.89 -10.08
C GLY A 68 -0.53 -6.14 -10.77
N GLY A 69 -0.26 -4.99 -11.40
CA GLY A 69 -1.30 -4.11 -11.94
C GLY A 69 -2.30 -4.79 -12.87
N ASP A 70 -1.83 -5.66 -13.76
CA ASP A 70 -2.68 -6.39 -14.74
C ASP A 70 -3.55 -7.49 -14.10
N ARG A 71 -3.31 -7.80 -12.82
CA ARG A 71 -4.02 -8.83 -12.06
C ARG A 71 -5.15 -8.25 -11.22
N ILE A 72 -5.28 -6.92 -11.17
CA ILE A 72 -6.33 -6.25 -10.40
C ILE A 72 -7.64 -6.32 -11.18
N VAL A 73 -8.58 -7.12 -10.69
CA VAL A 73 -9.89 -7.35 -11.34
C VAL A 73 -10.98 -6.42 -10.80
N GLY A 74 -10.73 -5.75 -9.69
CA GLY A 74 -11.64 -4.76 -9.10
C GLY A 74 -10.93 -3.88 -8.07
N ALA A 75 -11.35 -2.62 -8.00
CA ALA A 75 -10.83 -1.66 -7.04
C ALA A 75 -11.94 -0.76 -6.50
N VAL A 76 -11.74 -0.17 -5.32
CA VAL A 76 -12.70 0.82 -4.78
C VAL A 76 -12.58 2.17 -5.51
N THR A 77 -13.56 3.05 -5.30
CA THR A 77 -13.50 4.46 -5.73
C THR A 77 -12.25 5.15 -5.20
N TYR A 78 -11.73 6.13 -5.96
CA TYR A 78 -10.46 6.85 -5.72
C TYR A 78 -9.17 6.04 -5.92
N SER A 79 -9.25 4.77 -6.31
CA SER A 79 -8.07 4.03 -6.81
C SER A 79 -7.78 4.37 -8.27
N ASP A 80 -7.24 5.57 -8.50
CA ASP A 80 -7.10 6.25 -9.78
C ASP A 80 -5.64 6.46 -10.24
N PHE A 81 -4.68 5.97 -9.46
CA PHE A 81 -3.25 6.01 -9.77
C PHE A 81 -2.65 4.59 -9.78
N PRO A 82 -1.71 4.27 -10.70
CA PRO A 82 -1.31 5.06 -11.88
C PRO A 82 -2.46 5.22 -12.89
N GLU A 83 -2.26 5.98 -13.97
CA GLU A 83 -3.34 6.27 -14.96
C GLU A 83 -4.07 5.00 -15.46
N ALA A 84 -3.34 3.89 -15.60
CA ALA A 84 -3.90 2.60 -15.97
C ALA A 84 -4.97 2.09 -14.98
N ALA A 85 -4.85 2.43 -13.69
CA ALA A 85 -5.78 2.02 -12.64
C ALA A 85 -7.18 2.55 -12.87
N LYS A 86 -7.37 3.68 -13.56
CA LYS A 86 -8.70 4.25 -13.87
C LYS A 86 -9.58 3.31 -14.70
N LYS A 87 -8.98 2.37 -15.44
CA LYS A 87 -9.69 1.38 -16.24
C LYS A 87 -10.24 0.20 -15.43
N ILE A 88 -9.77 0.02 -14.19
CA ILE A 88 -10.19 -1.09 -13.34
C ILE A 88 -11.66 -0.92 -12.95
N PRO A 89 -12.49 -1.99 -13.03
CA PRO A 89 -13.87 -1.97 -12.56
C PRO A 89 -14.00 -1.51 -11.10
N ARG A 90 -14.92 -0.59 -10.82
CA ARG A 90 -15.20 -0.17 -9.44
C ARG A 90 -16.11 -1.16 -8.72
N ILE A 91 -15.75 -1.52 -7.49
CA ILE A 91 -16.52 -2.44 -6.63
C ILE A 91 -17.17 -1.75 -5.42
N GLY A 92 -17.39 -0.44 -5.52
CA GLY A 92 -17.94 0.39 -4.44
C GLY A 92 -16.89 1.33 -3.84
N THR A 93 -17.15 1.76 -2.61
CA THR A 93 -16.27 2.67 -1.85
C THR A 93 -15.58 1.93 -0.72
N ASN A 94 -14.58 2.53 -0.08
CA ASN A 94 -13.96 1.98 1.13
C ASN A 94 -14.92 1.85 2.33
N ARG A 95 -16.11 2.47 2.29
CA ARG A 95 -17.15 2.36 3.33
C ARG A 95 -18.25 1.36 2.99
N GLN A 96 -18.47 1.10 1.70
CA GLN A 96 -19.55 0.28 1.19
C GLN A 96 -19.11 -0.47 -0.06
N ILE A 97 -18.87 -1.76 0.12
CA ILE A 97 -18.45 -2.69 -0.94
C ILE A 97 -19.66 -3.40 -1.55
N ASP A 98 -19.65 -3.54 -2.87
CA ASP A 98 -20.59 -4.37 -3.64
C ASP A 98 -20.14 -5.84 -3.59
N MET A 99 -20.73 -6.58 -2.65
CA MET A 99 -20.36 -7.98 -2.37
C MET A 99 -20.67 -8.92 -3.54
N GLU A 100 -21.80 -8.73 -4.23
CA GLU A 100 -22.18 -9.55 -5.38
C GLU A 100 -21.15 -9.40 -6.50
N ARG A 101 -20.73 -8.16 -6.76
CA ARG A 101 -19.70 -7.87 -7.75
C ARG A 101 -18.34 -8.45 -7.36
N VAL A 102 -17.93 -8.37 -6.09
CA VAL A 102 -16.69 -8.97 -5.61
C VAL A 102 -16.70 -10.49 -5.83
N ILE A 103 -17.79 -11.17 -5.47
CA ILE A 103 -17.92 -12.62 -5.64
C ILE A 103 -17.92 -13.00 -7.14
N ALA A 104 -18.64 -12.24 -7.97
CA ALA A 104 -18.70 -12.47 -9.42
C ALA A 104 -17.33 -12.34 -10.10
N LEU A 105 -16.43 -11.51 -9.57
CA LEU A 105 -15.06 -11.36 -10.05
C LEU A 105 -14.15 -12.54 -9.68
N LYS A 106 -14.58 -13.46 -8.80
CA LYS A 106 -13.84 -14.67 -8.41
C LYS A 106 -12.36 -14.38 -8.06
N PRO A 107 -12.09 -13.52 -7.07
CA PRO A 107 -10.72 -13.20 -6.71
C PRO A 107 -10.04 -14.38 -6.00
N ASP A 108 -8.72 -14.45 -6.16
CA ASP A 108 -7.86 -15.39 -5.42
C ASP A 108 -7.00 -14.69 -4.34
N LEU A 109 -7.06 -13.36 -4.28
CA LEU A 109 -6.52 -12.54 -3.20
C LEU A 109 -7.33 -11.25 -3.07
N ILE A 110 -7.61 -10.86 -1.83
CA ILE A 110 -8.11 -9.53 -1.50
C ILE A 110 -7.02 -8.80 -0.72
N VAL A 111 -6.71 -7.57 -1.10
CA VAL A 111 -5.82 -6.70 -0.35
C VAL A 111 -6.64 -5.57 0.23
N ALA A 112 -6.68 -5.53 1.56
CA ALA A 112 -7.62 -4.72 2.32
C ALA A 112 -6.93 -3.68 3.20
N TRP A 113 -7.69 -2.65 3.55
CA TRP A 113 -7.38 -1.69 4.61
C TRP A 113 -8.58 -1.65 5.57
N MET A 114 -8.37 -2.13 6.79
CA MET A 114 -9.44 -2.46 7.72
C MET A 114 -9.66 -1.31 8.71
N HIS A 115 -10.64 -0.44 8.44
CA HIS A 115 -11.09 0.57 9.39
C HIS A 115 -12.62 0.67 9.43
N GLY A 116 -13.20 0.55 10.61
CA GLY A 116 -14.61 0.81 10.86
C GLY A 116 -15.54 -0.15 10.11
N SER A 117 -16.43 0.39 9.27
CA SER A 117 -17.51 -0.39 8.63
C SER A 117 -17.02 -1.44 7.61
N SER A 118 -15.79 -1.31 7.09
CA SER A 118 -15.23 -2.27 6.12
C SER A 118 -14.90 -3.62 6.77
N GLU A 119 -14.61 -3.65 8.07
CA GLU A 119 -14.19 -4.86 8.80
C GLU A 119 -15.24 -5.97 8.74
N ARG A 120 -16.53 -5.65 8.97
CA ARG A 120 -17.63 -6.63 8.90
C ARG A 120 -17.81 -7.21 7.50
N GLN A 121 -17.67 -6.39 6.47
CA GLN A 121 -17.80 -6.84 5.08
C GLN A 121 -16.63 -7.76 4.70
N ILE A 122 -15.42 -7.42 5.15
CA ILE A 122 -14.21 -8.22 4.93
C ILE A 122 -14.31 -9.58 5.64
N GLU A 123 -14.87 -9.63 6.85
CA GLU A 123 -15.07 -10.91 7.55
C GLU A 123 -16.03 -11.84 6.81
N THR A 124 -17.05 -11.29 6.15
CA THR A 124 -17.94 -12.08 5.28
C THR A 124 -17.15 -12.68 4.09
N LEU A 125 -16.21 -11.93 3.50
CA LEU A 125 -15.34 -12.43 2.43
C LEU A 125 -14.36 -13.50 2.94
N ARG A 126 -13.90 -13.38 4.18
CA ARG A 126 -13.04 -14.38 4.84
C ARG A 126 -13.76 -15.71 4.99
N GLN A 127 -15.03 -15.70 5.38
CA GLN A 127 -15.86 -16.91 5.50
C GLN A 127 -16.07 -17.65 4.17
N LEU A 128 -15.92 -16.96 3.03
CA LEU A 128 -15.94 -17.57 1.70
C LEU A 128 -14.60 -18.23 1.31
N GLY A 129 -13.62 -18.24 2.21
CA GLY A 129 -12.32 -18.89 2.00
C GLY A 129 -11.36 -18.11 1.09
N ILE A 130 -11.65 -16.83 0.81
CA ILE A 130 -10.78 -15.98 -0.01
C ILE A 130 -9.66 -15.43 0.88
N PRO A 131 -8.38 -15.62 0.53
CA PRO A 131 -7.26 -15.05 1.27
C PRO A 131 -7.33 -13.52 1.29
N ILE A 132 -7.17 -12.92 2.46
CA ILE A 132 -7.20 -11.47 2.67
C ILE A 132 -5.87 -11.04 3.29
N PHE A 133 -5.13 -10.18 2.59
CA PHE A 133 -3.94 -9.52 3.12
C PHE A 133 -4.31 -8.13 3.64
N HIS A 134 -4.08 -7.87 4.94
CA HIS A 134 -4.24 -6.54 5.50
C HIS A 134 -3.01 -5.65 5.25
N SER A 135 -3.22 -4.51 4.59
CA SER A 135 -2.20 -3.52 4.25
C SER A 135 -2.47 -2.20 4.98
N GLU A 136 -1.76 -1.99 6.07
CA GLU A 136 -1.77 -0.77 6.87
C GLU A 136 -0.34 -0.39 7.32
N PRO A 137 0.50 0.14 6.41
CA PRO A 137 1.80 0.65 6.81
C PRO A 137 1.64 1.82 7.80
N LEU A 138 2.07 1.62 9.05
CA LEU A 138 2.11 2.66 10.10
C LEU A 138 3.43 3.43 10.14
N LYS A 139 4.42 2.95 9.38
CA LYS A 139 5.79 3.48 9.29
C LYS A 139 6.21 3.56 7.83
N LEU A 140 7.10 4.51 7.51
CA LEU A 140 7.61 4.68 6.16
C LEU A 140 8.29 3.41 5.63
N ASP A 141 9.01 2.69 6.49
CA ASP A 141 9.63 1.40 6.15
C ASP A 141 8.60 0.28 5.89
N GLY A 142 7.37 0.44 6.39
CA GLY A 142 6.27 -0.51 6.12
C GLY A 142 5.80 -0.51 4.67
N ILE A 143 6.03 0.59 3.92
CA ILE A 143 5.66 0.70 2.50
C ILE A 143 6.48 -0.28 1.64
N PRO A 144 7.83 -0.23 1.62
CA PRO A 144 8.63 -1.19 0.88
C PRO A 144 8.45 -2.63 1.40
N ASP A 145 8.18 -2.84 2.68
CA ASP A 145 7.90 -4.16 3.23
C ASP A 145 6.58 -4.75 2.70
N ASN A 146 5.53 -3.94 2.63
CA ASN A 146 4.27 -4.32 1.98
C ASN A 146 4.50 -4.67 0.52
N LEU A 147 5.29 -3.86 -0.19
CA LEU A 147 5.61 -4.09 -1.59
C LEU A 147 6.26 -5.45 -1.82
N LEU A 148 7.22 -5.84 -0.97
CA LEU A 148 7.88 -7.14 -1.04
C LEU A 148 6.91 -8.30 -0.76
N ARG A 149 6.07 -8.19 0.28
CA ARG A 149 5.10 -9.24 0.64
C ARG A 149 4.05 -9.43 -0.47
N LEU A 150 3.56 -8.34 -1.04
CA LEU A 150 2.66 -8.39 -2.19
C LEU A 150 3.37 -8.98 -3.42
N GLY A 151 4.62 -8.61 -3.66
CA GLY A 151 5.46 -9.20 -4.70
C GLY A 151 5.56 -10.72 -4.57
N GLN A 152 5.82 -11.23 -3.36
CA GLN A 152 5.86 -12.67 -3.08
C GLN A 152 4.51 -13.34 -3.35
N LEU A 153 3.41 -12.78 -2.81
CA LEU A 153 2.06 -13.31 -3.04
C LEU A 153 1.69 -13.37 -4.54
N MET A 154 2.25 -12.47 -5.35
CA MET A 154 2.05 -12.42 -6.79
C MET A 154 3.17 -13.13 -7.58
N GLY A 155 4.23 -13.63 -6.95
CA GLY A 155 5.39 -14.17 -7.67
C GLY A 155 6.01 -13.15 -8.64
N THR A 156 6.03 -11.88 -8.25
CA THR A 156 6.57 -10.74 -9.01
C THR A 156 7.78 -10.12 -8.30
N ASP A 157 8.54 -10.93 -7.56
CA ASP A 157 9.72 -10.54 -6.80
C ASP A 157 10.74 -9.74 -7.64
N SER A 158 10.93 -10.10 -8.91
CA SER A 158 11.84 -9.42 -9.84
C SER A 158 11.48 -7.95 -10.09
N VAL A 159 10.21 -7.57 -9.89
CA VAL A 159 9.72 -6.19 -9.98
C VAL A 159 9.66 -5.55 -8.59
N ALA A 160 9.13 -6.28 -7.60
CA ALA A 160 8.92 -5.75 -6.26
C ALA A 160 10.23 -5.44 -5.52
N GLN A 161 11.27 -6.27 -5.66
CA GLN A 161 12.56 -6.08 -4.98
C GLN A 161 13.26 -4.77 -5.38
N PRO A 162 13.52 -4.48 -6.67
CA PRO A 162 14.16 -3.22 -7.04
C PRO A 162 13.30 -2.00 -6.70
N ALA A 163 11.98 -2.09 -6.84
CA ALA A 163 11.07 -1.01 -6.46
C ALA A 163 11.11 -0.71 -4.95
N ALA A 164 11.12 -1.74 -4.10
CA ALA A 164 11.23 -1.60 -2.65
C ALA A 164 12.60 -1.04 -2.25
N ALA A 165 13.68 -1.49 -2.91
CA ALA A 165 15.03 -0.98 -2.67
C ALA A 165 15.16 0.50 -3.02
N ASP A 166 14.54 0.94 -4.12
CA ASP A 166 14.54 2.34 -4.51
C ASP A 166 13.76 3.23 -3.51
N ILE A 167 12.57 2.79 -3.06
CA ILE A 167 11.79 3.51 -2.03
C ILE A 167 12.62 3.64 -0.73
N ARG A 168 13.25 2.56 -0.26
CA ARG A 168 14.12 2.61 0.93
C ARG A 168 15.27 3.59 0.75
N LYS A 169 15.91 3.56 -0.42
CA LYS A 169 17.02 4.48 -0.75
C LYS A 169 16.57 5.94 -0.69
N GLN A 170 15.39 6.26 -1.21
CA GLN A 170 14.87 7.63 -1.20
C GLN A 170 14.54 8.09 0.22
N PHE A 171 13.87 7.27 1.04
CA PHE A 171 13.64 7.62 2.46
C PHE A 171 14.94 7.75 3.25
N ALA A 172 15.93 6.88 3.02
CA ALA A 172 17.23 6.99 3.67
C ALA A 172 17.98 8.28 3.28
N ALA A 173 17.86 8.72 2.03
CA ALA A 173 18.42 9.99 1.59
C ALA A 173 17.77 11.19 2.30
N LEU A 174 16.43 11.19 2.41
CA LEU A 174 15.70 12.21 3.17
C LEU A 174 16.09 12.20 4.65
N ALA A 175 16.15 11.02 5.28
CA ALA A 175 16.56 10.90 6.67
C ALA A 175 17.98 11.44 6.90
N LYS A 176 18.93 11.14 6.01
CA LYS A 176 20.31 11.66 6.08
C LYS A 176 20.34 13.19 6.00
N GLN A 177 19.46 13.79 5.20
CA GLN A 177 19.43 15.23 4.97
C GLN A 177 18.69 16.01 6.06
N TYR A 178 17.62 15.45 6.63
CA TYR A 178 16.66 16.19 7.45
C TYR A 178 16.56 15.72 8.91
N SER A 179 16.98 14.51 9.28
CA SER A 179 16.74 13.96 10.63
C SER A 179 17.44 14.73 11.76
N SER A 180 18.56 15.39 11.48
CA SER A 180 19.32 16.19 12.45
C SER A 180 18.91 17.67 12.48
N ARG A 181 17.90 18.06 11.70
CA ARG A 181 17.45 19.45 11.65
C ARG A 181 16.73 19.83 12.95
N PRO A 182 16.80 21.09 13.39
CA PRO A 182 16.05 21.55 14.56
C PRO A 182 14.56 21.21 14.48
N ALA A 183 14.01 20.73 15.59
CA ALA A 183 12.62 20.30 15.69
C ALA A 183 11.65 21.45 15.38
N VAL A 184 10.64 21.25 14.54
CA VAL A 184 9.57 22.22 14.25
C VAL A 184 8.23 21.68 14.75
N ARG A 185 7.60 22.37 15.71
CA ARG A 185 6.26 21.99 16.19
C ARG A 185 5.23 22.29 15.10
N MET A 186 4.48 21.28 14.67
CA MET A 186 3.55 21.41 13.56
C MET A 186 2.20 20.77 13.80
N PHE A 187 1.18 21.33 13.14
CA PHE A 187 -0.16 20.79 13.05
C PHE A 187 -0.43 20.32 11.62
N TYR A 188 -0.98 19.12 11.47
CA TYR A 188 -1.41 18.58 10.19
C TYR A 188 -2.93 18.49 10.14
N GLN A 189 -3.54 19.34 9.32
CA GLN A 189 -4.97 19.40 9.09
C GLN A 189 -5.32 18.54 7.88
N VAL A 190 -5.99 17.42 8.12
CA VAL A 190 -6.51 16.57 7.04
C VAL A 190 -7.79 17.16 6.45
N TRP A 191 -8.60 17.81 7.29
CA TRP A 191 -9.86 18.41 6.88
C TRP A 191 -10.27 19.52 7.86
N ASP A 192 -11.10 20.45 7.41
CA ASP A 192 -11.55 21.60 8.19
C ASP A 192 -12.98 21.45 8.76
N LYS A 193 -13.81 20.54 8.23
CA LYS A 193 -15.23 20.36 8.62
C LYS A 193 -15.72 18.89 8.67
N PRO A 194 -15.66 18.22 9.84
CA PRO A 194 -15.10 18.69 11.09
C PRO A 194 -13.57 18.83 11.00
N LEU A 195 -12.99 19.71 11.80
CA LEU A 195 -11.55 19.86 11.91
C LEU A 195 -10.94 18.58 12.51
N TYR A 196 -10.18 17.82 11.72
CA TYR A 196 -9.51 16.63 12.22
C TYR A 196 -8.06 16.53 11.76
N THR A 197 -7.28 15.79 12.56
CA THR A 197 -5.83 15.62 12.41
C THR A 197 -5.48 14.13 12.50
N LEU A 198 -4.19 13.82 12.60
CA LEU A 198 -3.66 12.48 12.79
C LEU A 198 -2.76 12.46 14.04
N ASN A 199 -2.85 11.42 14.85
CA ASN A 199 -2.00 11.25 16.03
C ASN A 199 -0.60 10.70 15.69
N GLY A 200 0.20 10.39 16.72
CA GLY A 200 1.58 9.90 16.58
C GLY A 200 1.71 8.49 16.00
N ALA A 201 0.64 7.70 15.97
CA ALA A 201 0.63 6.35 15.41
C ALA A 201 0.49 6.34 13.88
N SER A 202 -0.02 7.43 13.30
CA SER A 202 -0.15 7.56 11.84
C SER A 202 1.21 7.60 11.13
N ILE A 203 1.27 6.99 9.95
CA ILE A 203 2.42 7.08 9.04
C ILE A 203 2.75 8.54 8.64
N VAL A 204 1.77 9.45 8.61
CA VAL A 204 2.05 10.87 8.35
C VAL A 204 2.90 11.47 9.47
N SER A 205 2.66 11.08 10.72
CA SER A 205 3.51 11.48 11.85
C SER A 205 4.92 10.86 11.76
N ASP A 206 5.07 9.72 11.09
CA ASP A 206 6.37 9.13 10.77
C ASP A 206 7.14 9.98 9.75
N ALA A 207 6.46 10.42 8.68
CA ALA A 207 6.99 11.39 7.72
C ALA A 207 7.37 12.72 8.37
N MET A 208 6.53 13.25 9.26
CA MET A 208 6.85 14.45 10.04
C MET A 208 8.14 14.25 10.83
N ARG A 209 8.27 13.13 11.54
CA ARG A 209 9.45 12.84 12.36
C ARG A 209 10.73 12.73 11.53
N LEU A 210 10.66 12.07 10.37
CA LEU A 210 11.79 11.97 9.43
C LEU A 210 12.31 13.37 9.05
N CYS A 211 11.40 14.32 8.83
CA CYS A 211 11.72 15.69 8.45
C CYS A 211 12.07 16.61 9.64
N GLY A 212 12.14 16.09 10.87
CA GLY A 212 12.36 16.89 12.09
C GLY A 212 11.13 17.70 12.54
N GLY A 213 9.94 17.28 12.14
CA GLY A 213 8.66 17.82 12.62
C GLY A 213 8.21 17.14 13.92
N VAL A 214 7.53 17.90 14.77
CA VAL A 214 6.92 17.43 16.03
C VAL A 214 5.41 17.67 15.95
N ASN A 215 4.65 16.58 15.86
CA ASN A 215 3.19 16.64 15.83
C ASN A 215 2.64 17.09 17.19
N ILE A 216 1.92 18.22 17.21
CA ILE A 216 1.34 18.79 18.45
C ILE A 216 0.25 17.92 19.09
N PHE A 217 -0.31 16.95 18.37
CA PHE A 217 -1.35 16.03 18.83
C PHE A 217 -0.91 14.56 18.80
N ALA A 218 0.40 14.31 18.87
CA ALA A 218 0.96 12.96 18.80
C ALA A 218 0.37 12.01 19.86
N ASP A 219 0.12 12.51 21.06
CA ASP A 219 -0.28 11.71 22.23
C ASP A 219 -1.79 11.44 22.32
N LEU A 220 -2.59 11.90 21.34
CA LEU A 220 -4.02 11.59 21.31
C LEU A 220 -4.26 10.10 21.04
N LYS A 221 -5.23 9.51 21.75
CA LYS A 221 -5.52 8.07 21.68
C LYS A 221 -6.10 7.62 20.33
N THR A 222 -6.98 8.44 19.75
CA THR A 222 -7.63 8.13 18.47
C THR A 222 -6.70 8.50 17.32
N THR A 223 -6.53 7.61 16.33
CA THR A 223 -5.62 7.83 15.19
C THR A 223 -5.99 9.06 14.36
N ALA A 224 -7.28 9.27 14.10
CA ALA A 224 -7.81 10.43 13.38
C ALA A 224 -8.81 11.22 14.25
N PRO A 225 -8.35 12.00 15.24
CA PRO A 225 -9.22 12.71 16.17
C PRO A 225 -9.76 14.00 15.56
N VAL A 226 -11.03 14.29 15.84
CA VAL A 226 -11.60 15.64 15.69
C VAL A 226 -11.04 16.52 16.80
N VAL A 227 -10.52 17.70 16.45
CA VAL A 227 -9.94 18.67 17.38
C VAL A 227 -10.62 20.02 17.21
N SER A 228 -10.61 20.85 18.25
CA SER A 228 -11.17 22.21 18.18
C SER A 228 -10.13 23.20 17.68
N VAL A 229 -10.60 24.33 17.12
CA VAL A 229 -9.73 25.43 16.70
C VAL A 229 -8.96 26.01 17.90
N GLU A 230 -9.63 26.10 19.05
CA GLU A 230 -9.06 26.58 20.31
C GLU A 230 -7.90 25.70 20.79
N ALA A 231 -8.00 24.37 20.63
CA ALA A 231 -6.93 23.45 20.98
C ALA A 231 -5.67 23.69 20.12
N VAL A 232 -5.84 23.98 18.82
CA VAL A 232 -4.72 24.31 17.93
C VAL A 232 -4.11 25.67 18.29
N LEU A 233 -4.96 26.67 18.59
CA LEU A 233 -4.53 28.01 19.03
C LEU A 233 -3.72 27.94 20.33
N GLN A 234 -4.17 27.15 21.30
CA GLN A 234 -3.46 26.96 22.58
C GLN A 234 -2.13 26.23 22.40
N ALA A 235 -2.05 25.27 21.48
CA ALA A 235 -0.80 24.55 21.19
C ALA A 235 0.24 25.40 20.44
N ASP A 236 -0.20 26.51 19.80
CA ASP A 236 0.59 27.51 19.08
C ASP A 236 1.73 26.90 18.22
N PRO A 237 1.38 26.11 17.18
CA PRO A 237 2.37 25.46 16.33
C PRO A 237 3.21 26.48 15.54
N GLU A 238 4.45 26.10 15.24
CA GLU A 238 5.35 26.90 14.40
C GLU A 238 4.98 26.81 12.91
N ALA A 239 4.32 25.73 12.49
CA ALA A 239 3.84 25.52 11.13
C ALA A 239 2.49 24.79 11.11
N ILE A 240 1.64 25.15 10.16
CA ILE A 240 0.39 24.43 9.87
C ILE A 240 0.43 23.92 8.45
N PHE A 241 0.13 22.64 8.30
CA PHE A 241 0.03 21.97 7.02
C PHE A 241 -1.42 21.55 6.80
N GLY A 242 -2.04 21.99 5.72
CA GLY A 242 -3.38 21.56 5.32
C GLY A 242 -3.34 20.81 4.00
N THR A 243 -4.19 19.80 3.84
CA THR A 243 -4.43 19.19 2.52
C THR A 243 -5.49 19.98 1.79
N ALA A 244 -5.21 20.40 0.54
CA ALA A 244 -6.23 21.05 -0.29
C ALA A 244 -6.86 20.04 -1.23
N GLU A 245 -8.18 19.91 -1.15
CA GLU A 245 -9.00 19.28 -2.17
C GLU A 245 -9.85 20.35 -2.87
N LYS A 246 -10.50 19.99 -3.98
CA LYS A 246 -11.03 20.94 -4.98
C LYS A 246 -12.06 21.96 -4.43
N ASP A 247 -12.64 21.75 -3.25
CA ASP A 247 -13.62 22.66 -2.66
C ASP A 247 -13.52 22.79 -1.12
N TYR A 248 -12.56 22.11 -0.48
CA TYR A 248 -12.42 22.03 0.98
C TYR A 248 -10.95 21.85 1.39
N GLY A 249 -10.63 22.24 2.62
CA GLY A 249 -9.29 22.07 3.18
C GLY A 249 -8.31 23.21 2.89
N GLY A 250 -7.02 22.90 3.00
CA GLY A 250 -5.92 23.86 3.04
C GLY A 250 -5.82 24.60 4.38
N VAL A 251 -5.22 25.78 4.38
CA VAL A 251 -4.83 26.50 5.60
C VAL A 251 -5.54 27.84 5.78
N ALA A 252 -6.55 28.13 4.95
CA ALA A 252 -7.25 29.40 4.95
C ALA A 252 -7.96 29.70 6.30
N LEU A 253 -8.45 28.66 6.98
CA LEU A 253 -9.03 28.74 8.33
C LEU A 253 -8.12 29.48 9.32
N TRP A 254 -6.80 29.39 9.15
CA TRP A 254 -5.83 29.92 10.11
C TRP A 254 -5.46 31.38 9.86
N LYS A 255 -5.69 31.91 8.65
CA LYS A 255 -5.28 33.27 8.26
C LYS A 255 -5.77 34.39 9.20
N PRO A 256 -7.01 34.35 9.75
CA PRO A 256 -7.48 35.40 10.66
C PRO A 256 -6.72 35.46 12.00
N TYR A 257 -6.04 34.38 12.43
CA TYR A 257 -5.35 34.30 13.72
C TYR A 257 -3.93 34.88 13.66
N THR A 258 -3.82 36.17 13.36
CA THR A 258 -2.55 36.87 13.08
C THR A 258 -1.53 36.84 14.22
N THR A 259 -1.94 36.50 15.44
CA THR A 259 -1.04 36.36 16.59
C THR A 259 -0.42 34.98 16.72
N MET A 260 -0.92 33.94 16.05
CA MET A 260 -0.37 32.58 16.11
C MET A 260 1.01 32.52 15.42
N LYS A 261 1.96 31.77 15.96
CA LYS A 261 3.32 31.63 15.38
C LYS A 261 3.31 31.25 13.91
N ALA A 262 2.56 30.21 13.54
CA ALA A 262 2.48 29.76 12.15
C ALA A 262 2.00 30.86 11.19
N VAL A 263 1.07 31.72 11.62
CA VAL A 263 0.56 32.83 10.79
C VAL A 263 1.58 33.98 10.74
N ARG A 264 2.14 34.38 11.89
CA ARG A 264 3.13 35.47 11.98
C ARG A 264 4.40 35.20 11.17
N ASN A 265 4.79 33.94 11.08
CA ASN A 265 5.99 33.48 10.39
C ASN A 265 5.71 33.00 8.96
N ASP A 266 4.51 33.22 8.42
CA ASP A 266 4.13 32.77 7.07
C ASP A 266 4.37 31.26 6.83
N ASN A 267 4.05 30.45 7.84
CA ASN A 267 4.21 28.99 7.86
C ASN A 267 2.87 28.27 7.74
N LEU A 268 2.01 28.78 6.86
CA LEU A 268 0.76 28.14 6.46
C LEU A 268 0.98 27.44 5.11
N PHE A 269 1.15 26.12 5.12
CA PHE A 269 1.49 25.34 3.95
C PHE A 269 0.35 24.44 3.50
N THR A 270 0.15 24.38 2.18
CA THR A 270 -0.78 23.42 1.58
C THR A 270 0.02 22.29 0.94
N LEU A 271 -0.41 21.04 1.16
CA LEU A 271 0.14 19.84 0.55
C LEU A 271 -0.94 19.08 -0.23
N ASP A 272 -0.50 18.27 -1.18
CA ASP A 272 -1.37 17.29 -1.84
C ASP A 272 -1.65 16.13 -0.88
N GLY A 273 -2.92 15.96 -0.50
CA GLY A 273 -3.35 14.89 0.40
C GLY A 273 -3.19 13.50 -0.20
N GLU A 274 -3.20 13.35 -1.53
CA GLU A 274 -2.97 12.04 -2.16
C GLU A 274 -1.54 11.54 -1.95
N LEU A 275 -0.59 12.45 -1.81
CA LEU A 275 0.82 12.10 -1.61
C LEU A 275 1.14 11.76 -0.16
N LEU A 276 0.35 12.19 0.83
CA LEU A 276 0.65 11.93 2.25
C LEU A 276 -0.40 11.10 2.98
N ASN A 277 -1.65 11.08 2.55
CA ASN A 277 -2.68 10.28 3.22
C ASN A 277 -2.79 8.85 2.66
N ARG A 278 -2.06 8.54 1.57
CA ARG A 278 -2.00 7.21 0.97
C ARG A 278 -0.65 6.58 1.32
N ALA A 279 -0.66 5.50 2.11
CA ALA A 279 0.53 4.75 2.52
C ALA A 279 1.11 3.88 1.38
N GLY A 280 1.44 4.51 0.26
CA GLY A 280 1.95 3.89 -0.95
C GLY A 280 3.25 4.53 -1.46
N PRO A 281 3.78 4.09 -2.61
CA PRO A 281 5.07 4.54 -3.13
C PRO A 281 5.19 6.06 -3.29
N ARG A 282 4.09 6.75 -3.64
CA ARG A 282 4.05 8.21 -3.80
C ARG A 282 4.31 8.99 -2.51
N MET A 283 4.24 8.35 -1.35
CA MET A 283 4.57 8.97 -0.06
C MET A 283 6.01 9.46 0.04
N VAL A 284 6.91 8.90 -0.77
CA VAL A 284 8.26 9.46 -0.91
C VAL A 284 8.20 10.92 -1.37
N ALA A 285 7.46 11.21 -2.45
CA ALA A 285 7.30 12.57 -2.97
C ALA A 285 6.60 13.49 -1.97
N GLY A 286 5.54 13.01 -1.31
CA GLY A 286 4.85 13.76 -0.26
C GLY A 286 5.78 14.12 0.91
N THR A 287 6.62 13.17 1.34
CA THR A 287 7.59 13.37 2.43
C THR A 287 8.70 14.35 2.01
N THR A 288 9.17 14.29 0.77
CA THR A 288 10.13 15.26 0.23
C THR A 288 9.58 16.70 0.34
N ILE A 289 8.36 16.93 -0.14
CA ILE A 289 7.73 18.26 -0.09
C ILE A 289 7.54 18.70 1.36
N LEU A 290 7.11 17.79 2.25
CA LEU A 290 6.98 18.07 3.68
C LEU A 290 8.32 18.52 4.29
N CYS A 291 9.41 17.81 3.99
CA CYS A 291 10.75 18.14 4.47
C CYS A 291 11.22 19.51 3.97
N GLU A 292 10.99 19.83 2.70
CA GLU A 292 11.32 21.15 2.11
C GLU A 292 10.54 22.28 2.78
N LYS A 293 9.24 22.09 3.03
CA LYS A 293 8.40 23.08 3.70
C LYS A 293 8.77 23.26 5.17
N LEU A 294 9.16 22.19 5.86
CA LEU A 294 9.68 22.30 7.22
C LEU A 294 11.03 23.03 7.27
N GLU A 295 11.86 22.90 6.24
CA GLU A 295 13.09 23.70 6.13
C GLU A 295 12.78 25.19 5.92
N LEU A 296 11.80 25.50 5.07
CA LEU A 296 11.30 26.87 4.91
C LEU A 296 10.77 27.44 6.24
N ALA A 297 10.03 26.63 7.00
CA ALA A 297 9.53 27.02 8.31
C ALA A 297 10.65 27.39 9.30
N ARG A 298 11.79 26.67 9.24
CA ARG A 298 12.98 26.98 10.04
C ARG A 298 13.62 28.30 9.63
N GLN A 299 13.67 28.59 8.33
CA GLN A 299 14.21 29.85 7.81
C GLN A 299 13.36 31.06 8.22
N HIS A 300 12.06 30.86 8.40
CA HIS A 300 11.14 31.89 8.88
C HIS A 300 11.20 32.14 10.40
N ARG A 301 12.01 31.37 11.16
CA ARG A 301 12.26 31.68 12.57
C ARG A 301 12.98 33.01 12.64
N LYS A 302 12.29 34.03 13.15
CA LYS A 302 12.94 35.28 13.54
C LYS A 302 13.85 34.98 14.72
N ASN A 303 15.10 35.43 14.64
CA ASN A 303 15.99 35.52 15.80
C ASN A 303 15.37 36.42 16.88
#